data_AF-A0A9N9JTJ7-F1
#
_entry.id   AF-A0A9N9JTJ7-F1
#
_cell.length_a   1.000
_cell.length_b   1.000
_cell.length_c   1.000
_cell.angle_alpha   90.00
_cell.angle_beta   90.00
_cell.angle_gamma   90.00
#
_symmetry.space_group_name_H-M   'P 1'
#
loop_
_entity.id
_entity.type
_entity.pdbx_description
1 polymer ?
#
loop_
_entity_poly.entity_id
_entity_poly.type
_entity_poly.pdbx_seq_one_letter_code
_entity_poly.pdbx_strand_id
1 'polypeptide(L)' 'VMPFNASTSVPVIHPSDLPTVEEVRGFNAEELNGFLKRRLNNINNHIDTLTAQEVDGSTFLDFTATDFERWGIPG' A
#
# COMPACT_ATOMS: atom_id res chain seq x y z
N VAL A 1 -6.22 -3.11 37.72
CA VAL A 1 -6.36 -3.40 36.27
C VAL A 1 -5.02 -3.10 35.60
N MET A 2 -4.43 -4.06 34.88
CA MET A 2 -3.14 -3.85 34.18
C MET A 2 -3.40 -3.04 32.90
N PRO A 3 -2.56 -2.07 32.51
CA PRO A 3 -2.64 -1.50 31.17
C PRO A 3 -2.11 -2.52 30.15
N PHE A 4 -2.93 -2.83 29.15
CA PHE A 4 -2.57 -3.64 28.00
C PHE A 4 -1.61 -2.79 27.14
N ASN A 5 -0.31 -3.01 27.27
CA ASN A 5 0.67 -2.36 26.41
C ASN A 5 0.60 -3.06 25.04
N ALA A 6 -0.22 -2.53 24.13
CA ALA A 6 -0.23 -2.95 22.74
C ALA A 6 1.12 -2.57 22.13
N SER A 7 2.07 -3.51 22.14
CA SER A 7 3.29 -3.39 21.35
C SER A 7 2.88 -3.47 19.89
N THR A 8 2.70 -2.31 19.24
CA THR A 8 2.65 -2.22 17.79
C THR A 8 4.05 -2.53 17.28
N SER A 9 4.38 -3.81 17.19
CA SER A 9 5.56 -4.29 16.48
C SER A 9 5.32 -4.00 15.00
N VAL A 10 5.61 -2.78 14.57
CA VAL A 10 5.78 -2.49 13.15
C VAL A 10 6.89 -3.42 12.68
N PRO A 11 6.68 -4.28 11.67
CA PRO A 11 7.74 -5.13 11.15
C PRO A 11 8.93 -4.24 10.81
N VAL A 12 10.09 -4.50 11.41
CA VAL A 12 11.34 -3.84 11.01
C VAL A 12 11.67 -4.40 9.63
N ILE A 13 11.30 -3.67 8.58
CA ILE A 13 11.50 -4.13 7.21
C ILE A 13 12.94 -3.83 6.83
N HIS A 14 13.69 -4.86 6.43
CA HIS A 14 15.01 -4.64 5.88
C HIS A 14 14.88 -4.06 4.47
N PRO A 15 15.74 -3.11 4.06
CA PRO A 15 15.71 -2.56 2.71
C PRO A 15 15.79 -3.63 1.61
N SER A 16 16.39 -4.78 1.93
CA SER A 16 16.48 -5.96 1.06
C SER A 16 15.14 -6.67 0.81
N ASP A 17 14.10 -6.39 1.61
CA ASP A 17 12.76 -6.98 1.47
C ASP A 17 11.83 -6.10 0.62
N LEU A 18 12.31 -4.93 0.16
CA LEU A 18 11.58 -4.04 -0.74
C LEU A 18 11.72 -4.51 -2.19
N PRO A 19 10.60 -4.67 -2.92
CA PRO A 19 10.68 -4.87 -4.36
C PRO A 19 11.30 -3.63 -5.02
N THR A 20 12.04 -3.88 -6.08
CA THR A 20 12.53 -2.85 -7.01
C THR A 20 11.37 -2.19 -7.75
N VAL A 21 11.63 -1.05 -8.38
CA VAL A 21 10.64 -0.34 -9.20
C VAL A 21 10.20 -1.19 -10.39
N GLU A 22 11.11 -1.94 -11.04
CA GLU A 22 10.74 -2.88 -12.10
C GLU A 22 9.81 -4.00 -11.60
N GLU A 23 10.07 -4.55 -10.41
CA GLU A 23 9.20 -5.59 -9.84
C GLU A 23 7.81 -5.05 -9.52
N VAL A 24 7.73 -3.86 -8.90
CA VAL A 24 6.42 -3.22 -8.63
C VAL A 24 5.70 -2.93 -9.93
N ARG A 25 6.38 -2.45 -10.98
CA ARG A 25 5.76 -2.18 -12.29
C ARG A 25 5.09 -3.43 -12.89
N GLY A 26 5.62 -4.61 -12.60
CA GLY A 26 5.08 -5.89 -13.07
C GLY A 26 3.89 -6.43 -12.26
N PHE A 27 3.54 -5.82 -11.13
CA PHE A 27 2.44 -6.30 -10.30
C PHE A 27 1.10 -6.11 -10.99
N ASN A 28 0.26 -7.14 -10.98
CA ASN A 28 -1.16 -6.97 -11.21
C ASN A 28 -1.84 -6.31 -9.98
N ALA A 29 -3.12 -5.94 -10.13
CA ALA A 29 -3.84 -5.24 -9.07
C ALA A 29 -3.93 -6.05 -7.74
N GLU A 30 -4.07 -7.37 -7.80
CA GLU A 30 -4.11 -8.21 -6.59
C GLU A 30 -2.75 -8.24 -5.87
N GLU A 31 -1.67 -8.39 -6.63
CA GLU A 31 -0.30 -8.39 -6.12
C GLU A 31 0.06 -7.04 -5.48
N LEU A 32 -0.27 -5.94 -6.15
CA LEU A 32 -0.09 -4.60 -5.62
C LEU A 32 -0.88 -4.41 -4.33
N ASN A 33 -2.15 -4.79 -4.31
CA ASN A 33 -3.00 -4.66 -3.13
C ASN A 33 -2.48 -5.48 -1.94
N GLY A 34 -2.03 -6.71 -2.21
CA GLY A 34 -1.41 -7.57 -1.20
C GLY A 34 -0.12 -6.98 -0.65
N PHE A 35 0.71 -6.38 -1.52
CA PHE A 35 1.93 -5.69 -1.13
C PHE A 35 1.63 -4.48 -0.23
N LEU A 36 0.70 -3.60 -0.64
CA LEU A 36 0.35 -2.40 0.11
C LEU A 36 -0.28 -2.74 1.47
N LYS A 37 -1.16 -3.75 1.54
CA LYS A 37 -1.78 -4.25 2.79
C LYS A 37 -0.77 -4.69 3.85
N ARG A 38 0.36 -5.27 3.43
CA ARG A 38 1.42 -5.71 4.35
C ARG A 38 2.30 -4.55 4.84
N ARG A 39 2.25 -3.40 4.16
CA ARG A 39 3.20 -2.29 4.31
C ARG A 39 2.59 -1.07 5.01
N LEU A 40 1.32 -0.77 4.70
CA LEU A 40 0.67 0.47 5.09
C LEU A 40 -0.46 0.15 6.08
N ASN A 41 -0.30 0.53 7.34
CA ASN A 41 -1.29 0.26 8.39
C ASN A 41 -2.70 0.82 8.08
N ASN A 42 -2.78 1.92 7.33
CA ASN A 42 -4.03 2.62 7.05
C ASN A 42 -4.59 2.33 5.65
N ILE A 43 -3.93 1.48 4.85
CA ILE A 43 -4.37 1.24 3.47
C ILE A 43 -5.73 0.54 3.41
N ASN A 44 -6.13 -0.19 4.44
CA ASN A 44 -7.45 -0.83 4.48
C ASN A 44 -8.60 0.18 4.32
N ASN A 45 -8.40 1.46 4.67
CA ASN A 45 -9.40 2.52 4.46
C ASN A 45 -9.56 2.93 2.98
N HIS A 46 -8.57 2.59 2.14
CA HIS A 46 -8.44 3.05 0.76
C HIS A 46 -8.26 1.92 -0.26
N ILE A 47 -8.04 0.68 0.20
CA ILE A 47 -7.74 -0.47 -0.65
C ILE A 47 -8.92 -0.86 -1.54
N ASP A 48 -10.15 -0.67 -1.07
CA ASP A 48 -11.35 -0.95 -1.86
C ASP A 48 -11.44 0.01 -3.06
N THR A 49 -11.03 1.26 -2.88
CA THR A 49 -10.93 2.25 -3.95
C THR A 49 -9.87 1.84 -4.97
N LEU A 50 -8.66 1.45 -4.54
CA LEU A 50 -7.61 0.97 -5.44
C LEU A 50 -8.03 -0.29 -6.21
N THR A 51 -8.75 -1.20 -5.54
CA THR A 51 -9.28 -2.43 -6.14
C THR A 51 -10.36 -2.09 -7.18
N ALA A 52 -11.29 -1.19 -6.86
CA ALA A 52 -12.36 -0.78 -7.76
C ALA A 52 -11.86 0.00 -8.99
N GLN A 53 -10.74 0.71 -8.85
CA GLN A 53 -10.06 1.38 -9.96
C GLN A 53 -9.10 0.45 -10.73
N GLU A 54 -9.00 -0.82 -10.32
CA GLU A 54 -8.12 -1.83 -10.94
C GLU A 54 -6.66 -1.36 -11.07
N VAL A 55 -6.17 -0.61 -10.06
CA VAL A 55 -4.83 -0.03 -10.08
C VAL A 55 -3.80 -1.16 -10.04
N ASP A 56 -3.10 -1.36 -11.14
CA ASP A 56 -1.94 -2.25 -11.23
C ASP A 56 -0.64 -1.52 -10.89
N GLY A 57 0.45 -2.26 -10.82
CA GLY A 57 1.75 -1.76 -10.41
C GLY A 57 2.32 -0.67 -11.32
N SER A 58 2.08 -0.76 -12.63
CA SER A 58 2.51 0.29 -13.57
C SER A 58 1.69 1.57 -13.36
N THR A 59 0.37 1.44 -13.29
CA THR A 59 -0.55 2.56 -13.09
C THR A 59 -0.27 3.27 -11.76
N PHE A 60 0.00 2.50 -10.71
CA PHE A 60 0.35 3.04 -9.39
C PHE A 60 1.62 3.90 -9.41
N LEU A 61 2.64 3.48 -10.16
CA LEU A 61 3.91 4.23 -10.27
C LEU A 61 3.79 5.49 -11.13
N ASP A 62 2.84 5.51 -12.07
CA ASP A 62 2.60 6.65 -12.95
C ASP A 62 1.67 7.70 -12.31
N PHE A 63 0.92 7.33 -11.27
CA PHE A 63 0.04 8.27 -10.56
C PHE A 63 0.77 9.23 -9.65
N THR A 64 0.26 10.46 -9.65
CA THR A 64 0.69 11.51 -8.74
C THR A 64 -0.18 11.52 -7.49
N ALA A 65 0.31 12.19 -6.43
CA ALA A 65 -0.48 12.46 -5.23
C ALA A 65 -1.85 13.09 -5.56
N THR A 66 -1.91 13.99 -6.54
CA THR A 66 -3.16 14.64 -6.98
C THR A 66 -4.16 13.66 -7.61
N ASP A 67 -3.69 12.60 -8.25
CA ASP A 67 -4.58 11.58 -8.82
C ASP A 67 -5.24 10.75 -7.71
N PHE A 68 -4.49 10.42 -6.66
CA PHE A 68 -5.02 9.77 -5.46
C PHE A 68 -5.98 10.67 -4.68
N GLU A 69 -5.70 11.98 -4.59
CA GLU A 69 -6.60 12.95 -3.93
C GLU A 69 -7.97 13.04 -4.60
N ARG A 70 -8.05 12.91 -5.93
CA ARG A 70 -9.32 12.84 -6.68
C ARG A 70 -10.18 11.65 -6.25
N TRP A 71 -9.59 10.64 -5.63
CA TRP A 71 -10.24 9.45 -5.12
C TRP A 71 -10.47 9.49 -3.60
N GLY A 72 -10.21 10.64 -2.97
CA GLY A 72 -10.32 10.79 -1.52
C GLY A 72 -9.20 10.07 -0.75
N ILE A 73 -8.11 9.71 -1.42
CA ILE A 73 -6.91 9.15 -0.80
C ILE A 73 -5.94 10.31 -0.60
N PRO A 74 -5.60 10.69 0.64
CA PRO A 74 -4.64 11.76 0.87
C PRO A 74 -3.26 11.35 0.34
N GLY A 75 -2.65 12.24 -0.44
CA GLY A 75 -1.31 12.07 -1.03
C GLY A 75 -0.17 12.30 -0.05
#